data_AF-A0A2D6YWA9-F1
#
_entry.id   AF-A0A2D6YWA9-F1
#
_cell.length_a   1.000
_cell.length_b   1.000
_cell.length_c   1.000
_cell.angle_alpha   90.00
_cell.angle_beta   90.00
_cell.angle_gamma   90.00
#
_symmetry.space_group_name_H-M   'P 1'
#
loop_
_entity.id
_entity.type
_entity.pdbx_description
1 polymer ?
#
loop_
_entity_poly.entity_id
_entity_poly.type
_entity_poly.pdbx_seq_one_letter_code
_entity_poly.pdbx_strand_id
1 'polypeptide(L)'
;MVLAAGAAADITGAVTVDYAVTAEDFGGASVTVNVSDLYLLSNSGADVALNVYNLELAASAQVNYFQSATGVGWTPTNLGGIFDTPALRLADSFVTIGGFTQDTLLPEQAPGAGAGTGLDPNFGGNTAAYPGALAGWYNGSPPSLNGQVGMLPGTLGMGVLVGRFAYDGDFDLTGSMLEVTWNQGLGTPGIQAGFEVNIPAPGALALLGLAGFAGRRRRNG
;
A
#
# COMPACT_ATOMS: atom_id res chain seq x y z
N MET A 1 -39.70 -7.18 6.70
CA MET A 1 -38.80 -6.16 6.12
C MET A 1 -37.38 -6.56 6.47
N VAL A 2 -36.65 -7.18 5.55
CA VAL A 2 -35.22 -7.46 5.74
C VAL A 2 -34.50 -6.20 5.28
N LEU A 3 -33.90 -5.48 6.22
CA LEU A 3 -32.94 -4.42 5.88
C LEU A 3 -31.69 -5.13 5.38
N ALA A 4 -31.51 -5.20 4.05
CA ALA A 4 -30.20 -5.50 3.50
C ALA A 4 -29.29 -4.37 3.97
N ALA A 5 -28.39 -4.66 4.91
CA ALA A 5 -27.29 -3.76 5.21
C ALA A 5 -26.53 -3.59 3.89
N GLY A 6 -26.56 -2.38 3.31
CA GLY A 6 -25.67 -2.07 2.19
C GLY A 6 -24.24 -2.34 2.64
N ALA A 7 -23.40 -2.86 1.74
CA ALA A 7 -21.98 -3.01 2.01
C ALA A 7 -21.46 -1.65 2.49
N ALA A 8 -20.90 -1.57 3.69
CA ALA A 8 -20.19 -0.38 4.17
C ALA A 8 -18.76 -0.43 3.61
N ALA A 9 -18.15 0.73 3.40
CA ALA A 9 -16.74 0.80 3.01
C ALA A 9 -15.88 0.08 4.05
N ASP A 10 -15.01 -0.82 3.64
CA ASP A 10 -14.29 -1.67 4.58
C ASP A 10 -12.88 -1.99 4.07
N ILE A 11 -11.89 -1.29 4.63
CA ILE A 11 -10.50 -1.71 4.56
C ILE A 11 -10.29 -2.77 5.64
N THR A 12 -9.84 -3.95 5.22
CA THR A 12 -9.81 -5.15 6.07
C THR A 12 -8.43 -5.49 6.62
N GLY A 13 -7.38 -4.83 6.12
CA GLY A 13 -6.00 -5.05 6.57
C GLY A 13 -4.96 -4.30 5.74
N ALA A 14 -3.71 -4.40 6.16
CA ALA A 14 -2.54 -3.95 5.43
C ALA A 14 -1.56 -5.13 5.27
N VAL A 15 -1.08 -5.38 4.05
CA VAL A 15 -0.21 -6.52 3.74
C VAL A 15 0.89 -6.13 2.78
N THR A 16 1.98 -6.89 2.77
CA THR A 16 3.06 -6.72 1.81
C THR A 16 3.08 -7.80 0.74
N VAL A 17 3.60 -7.44 -0.44
CA VAL A 17 4.05 -8.39 -1.45
C VAL A 17 5.54 -8.18 -1.63
N ASP A 18 6.31 -9.21 -1.27
CA ASP A 18 7.76 -9.13 -1.23
C ASP A 18 8.39 -9.88 -2.42
N TYR A 19 9.39 -9.27 -3.03
CA TYR A 19 10.13 -9.83 -4.16
C TYR A 19 11.51 -9.18 -4.29
N ALA A 20 12.39 -9.76 -5.11
CA ALA A 20 13.69 -9.17 -5.41
C ALA A 20 13.73 -8.64 -6.85
N VAL A 21 14.38 -7.50 -7.04
CA VAL A 21 14.57 -6.88 -8.35
C VAL A 21 16.06 -6.70 -8.59
N THR A 22 16.50 -6.98 -9.82
CA THR A 22 17.77 -6.46 -10.35
C THR A 22 17.45 -5.61 -11.57
N ALA A 23 17.83 -4.34 -11.54
CA ALA A 23 17.47 -3.36 -12.55
C ALA A 23 18.61 -2.37 -12.79
N GLU A 24 18.73 -1.88 -14.01
CA GLU A 24 19.68 -0.82 -14.34
C GLU A 24 19.13 0.55 -13.91
N ASP A 25 19.96 1.31 -13.21
CA ASP A 25 19.70 2.70 -12.87
C ASP A 25 20.33 3.66 -13.88
N PHE A 26 20.08 4.95 -13.72
CA PHE A 26 20.62 5.98 -14.59
C PHE A 26 22.15 5.91 -14.64
N GLY A 27 22.71 5.85 -15.85
CA GLY A 27 24.15 5.64 -16.06
C GLY A 27 24.55 4.17 -16.26
N GLY A 28 23.61 3.23 -16.20
CA GLY A 28 23.82 1.82 -16.58
C GLY A 28 24.36 0.92 -15.48
N ALA A 29 24.45 1.41 -14.24
CA ALA A 29 24.80 0.57 -13.09
C ALA A 29 23.61 -0.30 -12.70
N SER A 30 23.81 -1.61 -12.58
CA SER A 30 22.79 -2.51 -12.03
C SER A 30 22.72 -2.39 -10.51
N VAL A 31 21.51 -2.34 -9.99
CA VAL A 31 21.19 -2.37 -8.57
C VAL A 31 20.33 -3.61 -8.31
N THR A 32 20.62 -4.33 -7.22
CA THR A 32 19.81 -5.45 -6.75
C THR A 32 19.24 -5.08 -5.39
N VAL A 33 17.91 -5.16 -5.24
CA VAL A 33 17.21 -4.81 -3.99
C VAL A 33 16.12 -5.83 -3.69
N ASN A 34 15.84 -5.99 -2.40
CA ASN A 34 14.59 -6.57 -1.93
C ASN A 34 13.53 -5.47 -1.93
N VAL A 35 12.33 -5.78 -2.42
CA VAL A 35 11.20 -4.85 -2.55
C VAL A 35 10.01 -5.40 -1.77
N SER A 36 9.31 -4.51 -1.08
CA SER A 36 8.07 -4.79 -0.35
C SER A 36 7.03 -3.76 -0.77
N ASP A 37 6.05 -4.22 -1.55
CA ASP A 37 4.91 -3.41 -1.95
C ASP A 37 3.82 -3.50 -0.88
N LEU A 38 3.48 -2.37 -0.25
CA LEU A 38 2.47 -2.27 0.79
C LEU A 38 1.10 -2.01 0.18
N TYR A 39 0.15 -2.88 0.47
CA TYR A 39 -1.24 -2.81 0.02
C TYR A 39 -2.20 -2.66 1.19
N LEU A 40 -3.27 -1.91 0.96
CA LEU A 40 -4.47 -1.94 1.79
C LEU A 40 -5.48 -2.90 1.18
N LEU A 41 -5.99 -3.85 1.97
CA LEU A 41 -6.98 -4.82 1.53
C LEU A 41 -8.40 -4.30 1.71
N SER A 42 -9.31 -4.69 0.82
CA SER A 42 -10.74 -4.37 0.90
C SER A 42 -11.58 -5.53 0.37
N ASN A 43 -12.87 -5.49 0.66
CA ASN A 43 -13.86 -6.43 0.14
C ASN A 43 -14.70 -5.87 -1.03
N SER A 44 -14.43 -4.64 -1.49
CA SER A 44 -15.31 -3.91 -2.41
C SER A 44 -14.52 -2.98 -3.34
N GLY A 45 -14.70 -3.12 -4.65
CA GLY A 45 -14.12 -2.20 -5.66
C GLY A 45 -14.78 -0.83 -5.72
N ALA A 46 -15.83 -0.60 -4.92
CA ALA A 46 -16.42 0.73 -4.72
C ALA A 46 -15.67 1.54 -3.65
N ASP A 47 -14.80 0.89 -2.87
CA ASP A 47 -14.05 1.55 -1.81
C ASP A 47 -12.88 2.33 -2.40
N VAL A 48 -12.57 3.46 -1.76
CA VAL A 48 -11.49 4.35 -2.18
C VAL A 48 -10.67 4.74 -0.95
N ALA A 49 -9.40 4.35 -0.94
CA ALA A 49 -8.44 4.84 0.05
C ALA A 49 -8.13 6.32 -0.22
N LEU A 50 -8.06 7.13 0.84
CA LEU A 50 -7.89 8.58 0.73
C LEU A 50 -6.52 9.03 1.27
N ASN A 51 -6.11 8.46 2.41
CA ASN A 51 -4.83 8.76 3.04
C ASN A 51 -4.37 7.62 3.94
N VAL A 52 -3.07 7.62 4.21
CA VAL A 52 -2.41 6.88 5.28
C VAL A 52 -1.74 7.92 6.19
N TYR A 53 -1.83 7.75 7.50
CA TYR A 53 -1.26 8.67 8.48
C TYR A 53 -0.82 7.94 9.74
N ASN A 54 -0.07 8.62 10.60
CA ASN A 54 0.48 8.05 11.83
C ASN A 54 1.31 6.78 11.58
N LEU A 55 2.06 6.71 10.47
CA LEU A 55 2.95 5.59 10.20
C LEU A 55 4.04 5.53 11.29
N GLU A 56 4.14 4.37 11.94
CA GLU A 56 5.22 4.02 12.84
C GLU A 56 5.86 2.72 12.33
N LEU A 57 7.06 2.86 11.76
CA LEU A 57 7.79 1.71 11.21
C LEU A 57 8.34 0.84 12.33
N ALA A 58 8.17 -0.47 12.19
CA ALA A 58 8.89 -1.45 12.99
C ALA A 58 10.41 -1.22 12.88
N ALA A 59 11.16 -1.57 13.92
CA ALA A 59 12.61 -1.38 13.94
C ALA A 59 13.33 -2.11 12.78
N SER A 60 12.79 -3.24 12.32
CA SER A 60 13.27 -4.01 11.16
C SER A 60 13.05 -3.31 9.81
N ALA A 61 12.21 -2.27 9.75
CA ALA A 61 11.93 -1.49 8.56
C ALA A 61 12.65 -0.12 8.55
N GLN A 62 13.37 0.24 9.61
CA GLN A 62 14.09 1.52 9.69
C GLN A 62 15.46 1.38 9.01
N VAL A 63 15.45 1.24 7.68
CA VAL A 63 16.63 1.08 6.83
C VAL A 63 16.80 2.26 5.88
N ASN A 64 17.98 2.38 5.25
CA ASN A 64 18.21 3.42 4.25
C ASN A 64 17.69 2.97 2.88
N TYR A 65 16.40 3.19 2.65
CA TYR A 65 15.71 2.72 1.47
C TYR A 65 16.31 3.28 0.18
N PHE A 66 16.35 2.44 -0.85
CA PHE A 66 16.85 2.77 -2.16
C PHE A 66 15.93 3.79 -2.84
N GLN A 67 16.56 4.82 -3.39
CA GLN A 67 15.97 5.84 -4.25
C GLN A 67 16.75 5.79 -5.56
N SER A 68 16.08 5.62 -6.69
CA SER A 68 16.73 5.65 -8.01
C SER A 68 17.40 7.01 -8.22
N ALA A 69 18.50 7.08 -8.97
CA ALA A 69 19.15 8.35 -9.28
C ALA A 69 18.21 9.38 -9.96
N THR A 70 17.13 8.92 -10.62
CA THR A 70 16.09 9.76 -11.22
C THR A 70 14.79 9.81 -10.41
N GLY A 71 14.71 9.05 -9.32
CA GLY A 71 13.69 9.09 -8.28
C GLY A 71 14.15 9.98 -7.13
N VAL A 72 13.44 11.07 -6.83
CA VAL A 72 13.86 11.94 -5.72
C VAL A 72 12.74 12.11 -4.72
N GLY A 73 12.97 11.53 -3.54
CA GLY A 73 12.08 11.64 -2.40
C GLY A 73 10.93 10.66 -2.46
N TRP A 74 9.98 10.81 -1.56
CA TRP A 74 9.02 9.74 -1.25
C TRP A 74 7.75 9.76 -2.08
N THR A 75 7.68 10.57 -3.12
CA THR A 75 6.55 10.58 -4.07
C THR A 75 6.94 9.93 -5.38
N PRO A 76 6.00 9.34 -6.14
CA PRO A 76 6.30 8.82 -7.46
C PRO A 76 6.69 9.98 -8.40
N THR A 77 7.91 9.97 -8.93
CA THR A 77 8.45 11.00 -9.83
C THR A 77 8.68 10.57 -11.28
N ASN A 78 8.28 9.37 -11.72
CA ASN A 78 8.51 8.99 -13.13
C ASN A 78 7.69 9.86 -14.10
N LEU A 79 8.40 10.71 -14.86
CA LEU A 79 7.85 11.58 -15.90
C LEU A 79 8.02 11.02 -17.32
N GLY A 80 8.67 9.86 -17.47
CA GLY A 80 9.02 9.26 -18.76
C GLY A 80 10.29 9.84 -19.39
N GLY A 81 10.51 9.48 -20.65
CA GLY A 81 11.64 9.99 -21.45
C GLY A 81 12.99 9.44 -21.00
N ILE A 82 14.02 10.29 -20.95
CA ILE A 82 15.40 9.86 -20.64
C ILE A 82 15.64 9.49 -19.17
N PHE A 83 14.72 9.85 -18.28
CA PHE A 83 14.79 9.57 -16.84
C PHE A 83 14.03 8.31 -16.44
N ASP A 84 13.39 7.68 -17.41
CA ASP A 84 12.58 6.49 -17.26
C ASP A 84 13.47 5.24 -17.26
N THR A 85 14.02 4.92 -16.09
CA THR A 85 14.94 3.81 -15.92
C THR A 85 14.23 2.57 -15.35
N PRO A 86 14.72 1.35 -15.64
CA PRO A 86 14.21 0.15 -14.99
C PRO A 86 14.23 0.23 -13.45
N ALA A 87 15.29 0.78 -12.86
CA ALA A 87 15.37 0.96 -11.42
C ALA A 87 14.31 1.93 -10.89
N LEU A 88 14.05 3.06 -11.57
CA LEU A 88 12.96 3.96 -11.20
C LEU A 88 11.61 3.22 -11.20
N ARG A 89 11.33 2.45 -12.25
CA ARG A 89 10.03 1.77 -12.39
C ARG A 89 9.77 0.68 -11.36
N LEU A 90 10.79 -0.06 -10.96
CA LEU A 90 10.64 -1.33 -10.26
C LEU A 90 11.29 -1.38 -8.88
N ALA A 91 12.31 -0.55 -8.64
CA ALA A 91 13.14 -0.60 -7.45
C ALA A 91 13.05 0.67 -6.61
N ASP A 92 12.56 1.80 -7.14
CA ASP A 92 12.45 3.05 -6.37
C ASP A 92 11.49 2.93 -5.18
N SER A 93 11.89 3.49 -4.03
CA SER A 93 11.01 3.54 -2.85
C SER A 93 10.14 4.79 -2.88
N PHE A 94 8.85 4.64 -2.69
CA PHE A 94 7.90 5.75 -2.67
C PHE A 94 6.64 5.37 -1.91
N VAL A 95 5.83 6.37 -1.57
CA VAL A 95 4.46 6.16 -1.11
C VAL A 95 3.46 6.71 -2.13
N THR A 96 2.24 6.20 -2.13
CA THR A 96 1.18 6.62 -3.04
C THR A 96 -0.19 6.33 -2.44
N ILE A 97 -1.26 6.80 -3.07
CA ILE A 97 -2.61 6.31 -2.82
C ILE A 97 -3.15 5.80 -4.15
N GLY A 98 -2.80 4.56 -4.50
CA GLY A 98 -3.12 3.95 -5.79
C GLY A 98 -2.50 4.70 -6.98
N GLY A 99 -3.19 4.69 -8.12
CA GLY A 99 -2.70 5.30 -9.36
C GLY A 99 -1.68 4.43 -10.12
N PHE A 100 -1.64 3.14 -9.82
CA PHE A 100 -0.80 2.12 -10.46
C PHE A 100 -1.68 1.05 -11.10
N THR A 101 -1.12 0.35 -12.08
CA THR A 101 -1.77 -0.81 -12.68
C THR A 101 -2.05 -1.87 -11.60
N GLN A 102 -3.30 -2.34 -11.57
CA GLN A 102 -3.76 -3.39 -10.66
C GLN A 102 -3.71 -4.75 -11.35
N ASP A 103 -3.91 -5.84 -10.59
CA ASP A 103 -3.86 -7.22 -11.08
C ASP A 103 -2.53 -7.59 -11.76
N THR A 104 -1.42 -7.05 -11.25
CA THR A 104 -0.06 -7.36 -11.72
C THR A 104 0.87 -7.57 -10.53
N LEU A 105 1.78 -8.55 -10.65
CA LEU A 105 2.69 -8.92 -9.56
C LEU A 105 3.76 -7.86 -9.31
N LEU A 106 4.16 -7.14 -10.34
CA LEU A 106 5.22 -6.13 -10.31
C LEU A 106 4.67 -4.84 -10.92
N PRO A 107 3.87 -4.04 -10.18
CA PRO A 107 3.33 -2.82 -10.72
C PRO A 107 4.47 -1.84 -11.02
N GLU A 108 4.65 -1.47 -12.28
CA GLU A 108 5.64 -0.47 -12.66
C GLU A 108 5.15 0.93 -12.30
N GLN A 109 6.06 1.77 -11.83
CA GLN A 109 5.86 3.21 -11.81
C GLN A 109 5.94 3.75 -13.24
N ALA A 110 4.90 3.51 -14.03
CA ALA A 110 4.76 4.07 -15.36
C ALA A 110 4.76 5.61 -15.32
N PRO A 111 5.08 6.31 -16.43
CA PRO A 111 5.04 7.76 -16.46
C PRO A 111 3.69 8.33 -15.98
N GLY A 112 3.72 9.15 -14.93
CA GLY A 112 2.53 9.73 -14.28
C GLY A 112 1.80 8.83 -13.29
N ALA A 113 2.26 7.60 -13.05
CA ALA A 113 1.70 6.72 -12.01
C ALA A 113 1.80 7.37 -10.63
N GLY A 114 0.73 7.27 -9.83
CA GLY A 114 0.66 7.88 -8.50
C GLY A 114 0.77 9.40 -8.45
N ALA A 115 0.60 10.09 -9.59
CA ALA A 115 0.63 11.55 -9.66
C ALA A 115 -0.38 12.19 -8.69
N GLY A 116 0.03 13.27 -8.05
CA GLY A 116 -0.78 13.96 -7.05
C GLY A 116 -0.71 13.37 -5.64
N THR A 117 0.22 12.47 -5.35
CA THR A 117 0.51 12.06 -3.97
C THR A 117 1.09 13.23 -3.18
N GLY A 118 0.45 13.57 -2.06
CA GLY A 118 0.95 14.55 -1.09
C GLY A 118 1.57 13.86 0.11
N LEU A 119 2.62 14.46 0.67
CA LEU A 119 3.30 13.97 1.88
C LEU A 119 3.01 14.89 3.07
N ASP A 120 2.82 14.29 4.24
CA ASP A 120 2.86 14.98 5.53
C ASP A 120 4.29 15.50 5.80
N PRO A 121 4.46 16.74 6.33
CA PRO A 121 5.73 17.23 6.86
C PRO A 121 6.57 16.24 7.69
N ASN A 122 5.95 15.33 8.44
CA ASN A 122 6.68 14.34 9.25
C ASN A 122 7.47 13.30 8.43
N PHE A 123 7.31 13.25 7.11
CA PHE A 123 8.08 12.34 6.25
C PHE A 123 9.60 12.59 6.30
N GLY A 124 10.04 13.81 6.65
CA GLY A 124 11.46 14.16 6.77
C GLY A 124 12.09 14.71 5.48
N GLY A 125 11.30 14.89 4.42
CA GLY A 125 11.71 15.50 3.15
C GLY A 125 12.42 14.53 2.19
N ASN A 126 12.93 15.07 1.08
CA ASN A 126 13.43 14.27 -0.04
C ASN A 126 14.69 13.44 0.25
N THR A 127 15.40 13.74 1.34
CA THR A 127 16.63 13.04 1.73
C THR A 127 16.43 12.12 2.93
N ALA A 128 15.19 11.93 3.37
CA ALA A 128 14.90 11.02 4.48
C ALA A 128 15.20 9.57 4.06
N ALA A 129 16.01 8.88 4.85
CA ALA A 129 16.39 7.48 4.63
C ALA A 129 15.19 6.52 4.69
N TYR A 130 14.20 6.87 5.51
CA TYR A 130 12.93 6.19 5.70
C TYR A 130 11.88 7.21 6.18
N PRO A 131 10.57 6.91 6.07
CA PRO A 131 9.51 7.76 6.61
C PRO A 131 9.73 8.07 8.10
N GLY A 132 9.68 9.36 8.46
CA GLY A 132 9.77 9.77 9.86
C GLY A 132 8.63 9.23 10.73
N ALA A 133 8.80 9.29 12.05
CA ALA A 133 7.76 8.87 12.99
C ALA A 133 6.47 9.68 12.77
N LEU A 134 5.33 8.98 12.76
CA LEU A 134 4.01 9.54 12.49
C LEU A 134 3.87 10.14 11.08
N ALA A 135 4.67 9.69 10.12
CA ALA A 135 4.54 10.12 8.74
C ALA A 135 3.17 9.74 8.14
N GLY A 136 2.77 10.51 7.14
CA GLY A 136 1.54 10.27 6.40
C GLY A 136 1.66 10.71 4.95
N TRP A 137 0.73 10.25 4.13
CA TRP A 137 0.58 10.63 2.74
C TRP A 137 -0.87 10.49 2.31
N TYR A 138 -1.24 11.24 1.28
CA TYR A 138 -2.64 11.38 0.88
C TYR A 138 -2.77 11.60 -0.63
N ASN A 139 -3.98 11.36 -1.14
CA ASN A 139 -4.35 11.80 -2.48
C ASN A 139 -4.52 13.33 -2.47
N GLY A 140 -3.53 14.05 -2.99
CA GLY A 140 -3.45 15.52 -3.00
C GLY A 140 -4.20 16.20 -4.13
N SER A 141 -4.76 15.43 -5.07
CA SER A 141 -5.56 15.96 -6.19
C SER A 141 -6.98 15.37 -6.24
N PRO A 142 -7.79 15.47 -5.16
CA PRO A 142 -9.20 15.08 -5.21
C PRO A 142 -10.03 16.11 -6.01
N PRO A 143 -11.10 15.70 -6.72
CA PRO A 143 -11.59 14.34 -6.89
C PRO A 143 -10.83 13.60 -7.99
N SER A 144 -10.21 12.47 -7.67
CA SER A 144 -9.60 11.55 -8.64
C SER A 144 -9.92 10.11 -8.26
N LEU A 145 -9.68 9.17 -9.18
CA LEU A 145 -9.83 7.73 -8.93
C LEU A 145 -8.58 7.11 -8.28
N ASN A 146 -7.58 7.92 -7.95
CA ASN A 146 -6.44 7.47 -7.15
C ASN A 146 -6.96 6.97 -5.79
N GLY A 147 -6.55 5.76 -5.41
CA GLY A 147 -7.02 5.09 -4.22
C GLY A 147 -8.17 4.11 -4.45
N GLN A 148 -8.76 4.05 -5.65
CA GLN A 148 -9.82 3.11 -5.95
C GLN A 148 -9.32 1.66 -5.83
N VAL A 149 -10.04 0.87 -5.04
CA VAL A 149 -9.78 -0.54 -4.82
C VAL A 149 -10.08 -1.35 -6.09
N GLY A 150 -9.24 -2.34 -6.36
CA GLY A 150 -9.55 -3.40 -7.31
C GLY A 150 -8.65 -4.61 -7.11
N MET A 151 -8.52 -5.48 -8.11
CA MET A 151 -7.87 -6.78 -7.93
C MET A 151 -6.37 -6.63 -7.67
N LEU A 152 -5.88 -7.32 -6.65
CA LEU A 152 -4.47 -7.42 -6.32
C LEU A 152 -3.86 -8.67 -6.96
N PRO A 153 -2.53 -8.71 -7.16
CA PRO A 153 -1.88 -9.87 -7.72
C PRO A 153 -2.15 -11.16 -6.94
N GLY A 154 -2.28 -12.25 -7.69
CA GLY A 154 -2.37 -13.61 -7.15
C GLY A 154 -3.68 -13.85 -6.38
N THR A 155 -3.58 -14.24 -5.12
CA THR A 155 -4.74 -14.66 -4.30
C THR A 155 -5.07 -13.68 -3.17
N LEU A 156 -4.52 -12.46 -3.21
CA LEU A 156 -4.72 -11.46 -2.16
C LEU A 156 -6.12 -10.84 -2.15
N GLY A 157 -6.89 -11.00 -3.24
CA GLY A 157 -8.23 -10.45 -3.34
C GLY A 157 -8.21 -9.02 -3.87
N MET A 158 -8.90 -8.11 -3.19
CA MET A 158 -9.03 -6.71 -3.61
C MET A 158 -8.26 -5.78 -2.68
N GLY A 159 -7.75 -4.68 -3.22
CA GLY A 159 -7.04 -3.68 -2.47
C GLY A 159 -6.43 -2.58 -3.34
N VAL A 160 -5.49 -1.85 -2.78
CA VAL A 160 -4.80 -0.75 -3.46
C VAL A 160 -3.37 -0.60 -2.94
N LEU A 161 -2.43 -0.37 -3.86
CA LEU A 161 -1.02 -0.09 -3.53
C LEU A 161 -0.93 1.27 -2.83
N VAL A 162 -0.26 1.32 -1.70
CA VAL A 162 -0.02 2.56 -0.93
C VAL A 162 1.45 2.88 -0.68
N GLY A 163 2.35 1.97 -1.01
CA GLY A 163 3.78 2.28 -1.03
C GLY A 163 4.61 1.13 -1.55
N ARG A 164 5.83 1.46 -1.96
CA ARG A 164 6.89 0.54 -2.33
C ARG A 164 8.11 0.88 -1.49
N PHE A 165 8.67 -0.12 -0.84
CA PHE A 165 9.86 0.01 -0.01
C PHE A 165 10.92 -0.93 -0.56
N ALA A 166 12.10 -0.43 -0.89
CA ALA A 166 13.15 -1.22 -1.51
C ALA A 166 14.49 -0.99 -0.84
N TYR A 167 15.24 -2.06 -0.56
CA TYR A 167 16.50 -1.95 0.16
C TYR A 167 17.52 -2.98 -0.35
N ASP A 168 18.79 -2.56 -0.40
CA ASP A 168 19.93 -3.45 -0.67
C ASP A 168 20.32 -4.15 0.64
N GLY A 169 19.51 -5.15 1.00
CA GLY A 169 19.62 -5.91 2.23
C GLY A 169 18.27 -6.41 2.73
N ASP A 170 18.27 -7.06 3.87
CA ASP A 170 17.05 -7.56 4.50
C ASP A 170 16.35 -6.44 5.29
N PHE A 171 15.03 -6.41 5.21
CA PHE A 171 14.15 -5.57 6.03
C PHE A 171 12.77 -6.25 6.12
N ASP A 172 11.97 -5.85 7.10
CA ASP A 172 10.62 -6.39 7.30
C ASP A 172 9.68 -5.31 7.83
N LEU A 173 8.59 -5.06 7.11
CA LEU A 173 7.54 -4.11 7.48
C LEU A 173 6.55 -4.68 8.50
N THR A 174 6.56 -5.98 8.76
CA THR A 174 5.65 -6.65 9.70
C THR A 174 5.69 -5.99 11.08
N GLY A 175 4.52 -5.68 11.62
CA GLY A 175 4.40 -4.98 12.91
C GLY A 175 4.51 -3.45 12.83
N SER A 176 4.72 -2.89 11.63
CA SER A 176 4.57 -1.44 11.44
C SER A 176 3.10 -1.04 11.59
N MET A 177 2.85 0.09 12.23
CA MET A 177 1.50 0.60 12.50
C MET A 177 1.17 1.73 11.54
N LEU A 178 -0.06 1.80 11.05
CA LEU A 178 -0.55 2.91 10.24
C LEU A 178 -2.05 3.10 10.45
N GLU A 179 -2.53 4.32 10.28
CA GLU A 179 -3.96 4.63 10.20
C GLU A 179 -4.35 5.00 8.78
N VAL A 180 -5.58 4.69 8.40
CA VAL A 180 -6.10 4.91 7.05
C VAL A 180 -7.42 5.64 7.12
N THR A 181 -7.65 6.59 6.21
CA THR A 181 -8.99 7.07 5.88
C THR A 181 -9.43 6.51 4.52
N TRP A 182 -10.65 6.00 4.42
CA TRP A 182 -11.25 5.54 3.16
C TRP A 182 -12.74 5.89 3.09
N ASN A 183 -13.36 5.76 1.92
CA ASN A 183 -14.81 5.95 1.73
C ASN A 183 -15.35 5.05 0.59
N GLN A 184 -16.63 5.22 0.23
CA GLN A 184 -17.26 4.51 -0.91
C GLN A 184 -17.32 5.39 -2.16
N GLY A 185 -16.18 5.97 -2.53
CA GLY A 185 -16.07 6.85 -3.68
C GLY A 185 -16.52 8.29 -3.42
N LEU A 186 -16.55 9.07 -4.49
CA LEU A 186 -16.66 10.53 -4.42
C LEU A 186 -17.93 11.00 -3.72
N GLY A 187 -17.77 11.92 -2.77
CA GLY A 187 -18.88 12.54 -2.03
C GLY A 187 -19.44 11.70 -0.88
N THR A 188 -18.89 10.51 -0.61
CA THR A 188 -19.28 9.69 0.54
C THR A 188 -18.46 10.03 1.79
N PRO A 189 -19.03 9.91 3.01
CA PRO A 189 -18.29 10.16 4.25
C PRO A 189 -17.09 9.24 4.42
N GLY A 190 -16.01 9.77 4.99
CA GLY A 190 -14.82 8.99 5.33
C GLY A 190 -15.01 8.14 6.59
N ILE A 191 -14.35 6.99 6.62
CA ILE A 191 -14.19 6.09 7.76
C ILE A 191 -12.69 5.97 8.05
N GLN A 192 -12.33 5.77 9.31
CA GLN A 192 -10.95 5.67 9.76
C GLN A 192 -10.73 4.47 10.67
N ALA A 193 -9.56 3.83 10.55
CA ALA A 193 -9.08 2.81 11.48
C ALA A 193 -7.56 2.66 11.40
N GLY A 194 -6.99 2.08 12.46
CA GLY A 194 -5.59 1.64 12.52
C GLY A 194 -5.40 0.20 12.10
N PHE A 195 -4.27 -0.08 11.46
CA PHE A 195 -3.85 -1.40 11.00
C PHE A 195 -2.38 -1.64 11.36
N GLU A 196 -2.07 -2.90 11.60
CA GLU A 196 -0.72 -3.39 11.76
C GLU A 196 -0.35 -4.22 10.52
N VAL A 197 0.78 -3.92 9.90
CA VAL A 197 1.19 -4.55 8.64
C VAL A 197 1.44 -6.04 8.85
N ASN A 198 0.87 -6.87 7.95
CA ASN A 198 0.91 -8.33 7.96
C ASN A 198 0.26 -8.99 9.19
N ILE A 199 -0.49 -8.24 10.01
CA ILE A 199 -1.28 -8.77 11.11
C ILE A 199 -2.76 -8.59 10.78
N PRO A 200 -3.57 -9.68 10.77
CA PRO A 200 -4.99 -9.57 10.52
C PRO A 200 -5.65 -8.61 11.50
N ALA A 201 -6.51 -7.72 11.01
CA ALA A 201 -7.28 -6.84 11.87
C ALA A 201 -8.06 -7.69 12.91
N PRO A 202 -8.19 -7.25 14.18
CA PRO A 202 -8.84 -8.04 15.22
C PRO A 202 -10.24 -8.58 14.86
N GLY A 203 -10.98 -7.89 13.99
CA GLY A 203 -12.29 -8.33 13.46
C GLY A 203 -12.23 -9.44 12.41
N ALA A 204 -11.12 -9.60 11.68
CA ALA A 204 -10.96 -10.63 10.64
C ALA A 204 -10.86 -12.05 11.24
N LEU A 205 -10.27 -12.18 12.42
CA LEU A 205 -10.18 -13.47 13.13
C LEU A 205 -11.53 -13.92 13.72
N ALA A 206 -12.38 -12.98 14.12
CA ALA A 206 -13.70 -13.29 14.68
C ALA A 206 -14.64 -13.94 13.65
N LEU A 207 -14.51 -13.59 12.37
CA LEU A 207 -15.31 -14.17 11.29
C LEU A 207 -14.90 -15.63 10.97
N LEU A 208 -13.61 -15.96 11.10
CA LEU A 208 -13.11 -17.33 10.96
C LEU A 208 -13.58 -18.22 12.13
N GLY A 209 -13.61 -17.67 13.35
CA GLY A 209 -14.14 -18.36 14.53
C GLY A 209 -15.64 -18.67 14.45
N LEU A 210 -16.43 -17.81 13.80
CA LEU A 210 -17.88 -18.00 13.66
C LEU A 210 -18.26 -19.07 12.61
N ALA A 211 -17.44 -19.25 11.57
CA ALA A 211 -17.64 -20.33 10.60
C ALA A 211 -17.43 -21.74 11.21
N GLY A 212 -16.59 -21.87 12.25
CA GLY A 212 -16.31 -23.13 12.93
C GLY A 212 -17.48 -23.68 13.79
N PHE A 213 -18.43 -22.84 14.20
CA PHE A 213 -19.55 -23.25 15.05
C PHE A 213 -20.82 -23.68 14.30
N ALA A 214 -20.92 -23.41 12.99
CA ALA A 214 -22.10 -23.76 12.19
C ALA A 214 -22.24 -25.26 11.87
N GLY A 215 -21.22 -26.09 12.16
CA GLY A 215 -21.14 -27.48 11.67
C GLY A 215 -21.43 -28.60 12.65
N ARG A 216 -21.59 -28.36 13.96
CA ARG A 216 -21.69 -29.48 14.94
C ARG A 216 -23.12 -30.00 15.12
N ARG A 217 -23.65 -30.70 14.10
CA ARG A 217 -24.88 -31.49 14.25
C ARG A 217 -24.57 -32.73 15.09
N ARG A 218 -24.95 -32.70 16.38
CA ARG A 218 -24.93 -33.89 17.27
C ARG A 218 -25.78 -35.00 16.63
N ARG A 219 -25.13 -36.06 16.17
CA ARG A 219 -25.80 -37.33 15.85
C ARG A 219 -26.07 -38.04 17.19
N ASN A 220 -27.30 -38.00 17.64
CA ASN A 220 -27.78 -38.84 18.74
C ASN A 220 -28.66 -39.94 18.15
N GLY A 221 -28.41 -41.19 18.59
CA GLY A 221 -29.37 -42.31 18.57
C GLY A 221 -29.62 -42.95 17.23
#